data_AF-A0A397U243-F1
#
_entry.id   AF-A0A397U243-F1
#
_cell.length_a   1.000
_cell.length_b   1.000
_cell.length_c   1.000
_cell.angle_alpha   90.00
_cell.angle_beta   90.00
_cell.angle_gamma   90.00
#
_symmetry.space_group_name_H-M   'P 1'
#
loop_
_entity.id
_entity.type
_entity.pdbx_description
1 polymer ?
#
loop_
_entity_poly.entity_id
_entity_poly.type
_entity_poly.pdbx_seq_one_letter_code
_entity_poly.pdbx_strand_id
1 'polypeptide(L)'
;KAIKKIDDSNYINNMLMLGQESKENESWECGYHGDDGHCFYSGSGGLYGESYTTDNIIGCYLNFRNKIVFYTKNGINLGIACHLRSNFQGILYPCVGFRSQGGSVKVNFGNEMFKYYAMTNEDINKKSMNALILEYQGKVYSIIGEYENMLVSLINDLTKSLEKESNNTFELSYRGKLYFIMGKYDKAFEDLTRLLEIEPDNTIALRYRGEINYIMKRYNESINDVEKLLRIEPNNIWAKKVYKLVKEL
;
A
#
# COMPACT_ATOMS: atom_id res chain seq x y z
N LYS A 1 -31.04 -38.77 10.02
CA LYS A 1 -30.86 -40.21 10.31
C LYS A 1 -29.42 -40.42 10.81
N ALA A 2 -29.25 -41.03 11.99
CA ALA A 2 -28.06 -41.73 12.56
C ALA A 2 -26.63 -41.12 12.57
N ILE A 3 -26.21 -40.66 13.75
CA ILE A 3 -25.08 -41.04 14.65
C ILE A 3 -23.75 -41.69 14.12
N LYS A 4 -22.62 -41.04 14.50
CA LYS A 4 -21.21 -41.43 14.84
C LYS A 4 -20.23 -42.10 13.84
N LYS A 5 -19.04 -41.48 13.68
CA LYS A 5 -17.73 -41.83 14.32
C LYS A 5 -16.69 -40.70 14.06
N ILE A 6 -15.98 -40.17 15.07
CA ILE A 6 -14.54 -40.44 15.46
C ILE A 6 -13.60 -40.17 14.27
N ASP A 7 -12.60 -39.28 14.25
CA ASP A 7 -11.65 -38.80 15.27
C ASP A 7 -10.93 -37.51 14.80
N ASP A 8 -10.32 -36.82 15.76
CA ASP A 8 -9.09 -36.01 15.76
C ASP A 8 -8.68 -35.01 14.65
N SER A 9 -8.36 -33.82 15.18
CA SER A 9 -7.30 -32.88 14.79
C SER A 9 -7.56 -31.78 13.73
N ASN A 10 -7.68 -30.57 14.28
CA ASN A 10 -7.01 -29.30 13.97
C ASN A 10 -7.26 -28.51 12.66
N TYR A 11 -7.49 -27.20 12.91
CA TYR A 11 -7.52 -26.00 12.06
C TYR A 11 -8.79 -25.70 11.25
N ILE A 12 -9.35 -24.51 11.50
CA ILE A 12 -10.49 -23.91 10.81
C ILE A 12 -9.99 -22.67 10.07
N ASN A 13 -10.15 -22.62 8.75
CA ASN A 13 -9.94 -21.41 7.94
C ASN A 13 -11.31 -20.97 7.41
N ASN A 14 -11.80 -19.83 7.91
CA ASN A 14 -13.06 -19.22 7.45
C ASN A 14 -12.73 -17.90 6.76
N MET A 15 -13.06 -17.80 5.47
CA MET A 15 -12.93 -16.57 4.67
C MET A 15 -14.32 -15.93 4.54
N LEU A 16 -14.51 -14.66 4.92
CA LEU A 16 -15.77 -13.93 4.72
C LEU A 16 -15.61 -12.93 3.57
N MET A 17 -16.29 -13.18 2.45
CA MET A 17 -16.21 -12.41 1.21
C MET A 17 -17.46 -11.57 0.99
N LEU A 18 -17.34 -10.47 0.26
CA LEU A 18 -18.44 -9.80 -0.45
C LEU A 18 -18.11 -9.83 -1.95
N GLY A 19 -18.96 -10.45 -2.77
CA GLY A 19 -18.75 -10.56 -4.22
C GLY A 19 -19.80 -9.81 -5.06
N GLN A 20 -19.43 -9.42 -6.28
CA GLN A 20 -20.31 -8.82 -7.30
C GLN A 20 -20.41 -9.75 -8.52
N GLU A 21 -21.60 -9.85 -9.13
CA GLU A 21 -21.76 -10.26 -10.55
C GLU A 21 -22.00 -8.99 -11.37
N SER A 22 -21.11 -8.65 -12.31
CA SER A 22 -21.36 -7.62 -13.33
C SER A 22 -21.13 -8.16 -14.74
N LYS A 23 -21.99 -7.74 -15.67
CA LYS A 23 -21.66 -7.75 -17.09
C LYS A 23 -20.48 -6.78 -17.25
N GLU A 24 -19.37 -7.26 -17.82
CA GLU A 24 -18.08 -6.59 -17.97
C GLU A 24 -17.15 -6.65 -16.73
N ASN A 25 -16.19 -7.59 -16.81
CA ASN A 25 -14.82 -7.70 -16.25
C ASN A 25 -14.32 -6.86 -15.03
N GLU A 26 -15.16 -6.28 -14.18
CA GLU A 26 -14.75 -5.57 -12.97
C GLU A 26 -15.29 -6.24 -11.70
N SER A 27 -14.83 -7.46 -11.38
CA SER A 27 -15.15 -8.08 -10.10
C SER A 27 -14.50 -7.31 -8.94
N TRP A 28 -15.30 -6.90 -7.96
CA TRP A 28 -14.80 -6.38 -6.68
C TRP A 28 -15.06 -7.41 -5.59
N GLU A 29 -13.99 -7.74 -4.87
CA GLU A 29 -13.99 -8.69 -3.78
C GLU A 29 -13.22 -8.09 -2.62
N CYS A 30 -13.73 -8.28 -1.40
CA CYS A 30 -13.03 -7.99 -0.17
C CYS A 30 -13.27 -9.14 0.81
N GLY A 31 -12.18 -9.68 1.33
CA GLY A 31 -12.17 -10.92 2.08
C GLY A 31 -11.23 -10.86 3.26
N TYR A 32 -11.71 -11.31 4.42
CA TYR A 32 -10.85 -11.48 5.59
C TYR A 32 -10.53 -12.95 5.82
N HIS A 33 -9.24 -13.27 5.89
CA HIS A 33 -8.71 -14.60 6.19
C HIS A 33 -8.62 -14.80 7.70
N GLY A 34 -9.42 -15.75 8.19
CA GLY A 34 -9.37 -16.13 9.60
C GLY A 34 -8.11 -16.88 10.01
N ASP A 35 -7.38 -17.49 9.09
CA ASP A 35 -6.21 -18.32 9.41
C ASP A 35 -4.93 -17.53 9.64
N ASP A 36 -4.71 -16.48 8.85
CA ASP A 36 -3.47 -15.70 8.86
C ASP A 36 -3.67 -14.23 9.25
N GLY A 37 -4.92 -13.79 9.47
CA GLY A 37 -5.18 -12.40 9.84
C GLY A 37 -4.98 -11.38 8.70
N HIS A 38 -4.94 -11.83 7.44
CA HIS A 38 -4.81 -10.95 6.28
C HIS A 38 -6.15 -10.57 5.67
N CYS A 39 -6.28 -9.31 5.24
CA CYS A 39 -7.38 -8.88 4.39
C CYS A 39 -6.90 -8.80 2.94
N PHE A 40 -7.75 -9.26 2.02
CA PHE A 40 -7.53 -9.19 0.58
C PHE A 40 -8.64 -8.37 -0.04
N TYR A 41 -8.29 -7.46 -0.94
CA TYR A 41 -9.25 -6.76 -1.78
C TYR A 41 -8.68 -6.58 -3.19
N SER A 42 -9.51 -6.84 -4.21
CA SER A 42 -9.16 -6.67 -5.64
C SER A 42 -7.80 -7.26 -6.04
N GLY A 43 -7.43 -8.43 -5.50
CA GLY A 43 -6.19 -9.15 -5.84
C GLY A 43 -4.93 -8.74 -5.06
N SER A 44 -5.02 -7.75 -4.18
CA SER A 44 -3.95 -7.34 -3.26
C SER A 44 -4.34 -7.63 -1.81
N GLY A 45 -3.39 -8.01 -0.95
CA GLY A 45 -3.68 -8.26 0.46
C GLY A 45 -2.51 -8.03 1.39
N GLY A 46 -2.82 -7.84 2.67
CA GLY A 46 -1.86 -7.50 3.72
C GLY A 46 -2.41 -7.79 5.11
N LEU A 47 -1.54 -7.68 6.12
CA LEU A 47 -1.90 -7.91 7.52
C LEU A 47 -2.97 -6.91 7.96
N TYR A 48 -4.05 -7.41 8.55
CA TYR A 48 -5.23 -6.61 8.90
C TYR A 48 -5.69 -6.83 10.34
N GLY A 49 -5.77 -8.08 10.79
CA GLY A 49 -6.27 -8.41 12.12
C GLY A 49 -5.66 -9.70 12.67
N GLU A 50 -6.19 -10.17 13.79
CA GLU A 50 -5.77 -11.43 14.39
C GLU A 50 -6.44 -12.64 13.75
N SER A 51 -5.76 -13.77 13.74
CA SER A 51 -6.36 -15.05 13.37
C SER A 51 -7.55 -15.42 14.28
N TYR A 52 -8.43 -16.23 13.73
CA TYR A 52 -9.64 -16.75 14.34
C TYR A 52 -9.50 -18.24 14.62
N THR A 53 -10.13 -18.67 15.71
CA THR A 53 -10.24 -20.08 16.07
C THR A 53 -11.70 -20.48 16.18
N THR A 54 -11.94 -21.76 16.46
CA THR A 54 -13.23 -22.27 16.93
C THR A 54 -13.80 -21.36 18.02
N ASP A 55 -15.12 -21.14 17.98
CA ASP A 55 -15.91 -20.30 18.89
C ASP A 55 -15.72 -18.78 18.77
N ASN A 56 -14.85 -18.30 17.89
CA ASN A 56 -14.82 -16.86 17.58
C ASN A 56 -16.04 -16.45 16.74
N ILE A 57 -16.67 -15.34 17.14
CA ILE A 57 -17.73 -14.69 16.38
C ILE A 57 -17.09 -13.66 15.47
N ILE A 58 -17.30 -13.79 14.16
CA ILE A 58 -16.79 -12.84 13.19
C ILE A 58 -17.93 -11.98 12.68
N GLY A 59 -17.80 -10.67 12.80
CA GLY A 59 -18.69 -9.72 12.14
C GLY A 59 -18.06 -9.18 10.87
N CYS A 60 -18.91 -8.89 9.87
CA CYS A 60 -18.55 -8.04 8.74
C CYS A 60 -19.54 -6.88 8.72
N TYR A 61 -19.02 -5.66 8.72
CA TYR A 61 -19.81 -4.45 8.65
C TYR A 61 -19.53 -3.74 7.34
N LEU A 62 -20.62 -3.43 6.65
CA LEU A 62 -20.61 -2.69 5.40
C LEU A 62 -21.35 -1.37 5.59
N ASN A 63 -20.64 -0.26 5.38
CA ASN A 63 -21.22 1.07 5.37
C ASN A 63 -21.36 1.57 3.94
N PHE A 64 -22.58 1.54 3.38
CA PHE A 64 -22.82 2.06 2.03
C PHE A 64 -22.62 3.58 1.93
N ARG A 65 -22.89 4.33 3.00
CA ARG A 65 -22.75 5.80 3.01
C ARG A 65 -21.28 6.22 2.93
N ASN A 66 -20.44 5.55 3.71
CA ASN A 66 -19.01 5.86 3.79
C ASN A 66 -18.14 4.96 2.92
N LYS A 67 -18.75 3.98 2.22
CA LYS A 67 -18.07 3.02 1.35
C LYS A 67 -16.95 2.24 2.05
N ILE A 68 -17.15 1.89 3.31
CA ILE A 68 -16.17 1.12 4.11
C ILE A 68 -16.66 -0.28 4.41
N VAL A 69 -15.74 -1.22 4.42
CA VAL A 69 -15.92 -2.55 4.99
C VAL A 69 -14.94 -2.70 6.16
N PHE A 70 -15.42 -3.25 7.27
CA PHE A 70 -14.57 -3.70 8.36
C PHE A 70 -15.08 -5.00 8.95
N TYR A 71 -14.19 -5.73 9.61
CA TYR A 71 -14.53 -6.94 10.33
C TYR A 71 -14.43 -6.75 11.84
N THR A 72 -15.06 -7.65 12.57
CA THR A 72 -15.00 -7.69 14.03
C THR A 72 -14.64 -9.08 14.52
N LYS A 73 -13.86 -9.15 15.61
CA LYS A 73 -13.58 -10.37 16.36
C LYS A 73 -14.30 -10.32 17.69
N ASN A 74 -15.24 -11.22 17.94
CA ASN A 74 -16.00 -11.28 19.19
C ASN A 74 -16.66 -9.94 19.57
N GLY A 75 -17.09 -9.15 18.58
CA GLY A 75 -17.65 -7.81 18.81
C GLY A 75 -16.60 -6.71 19.04
N ILE A 76 -15.33 -6.94 18.73
CA ILE A 76 -14.29 -5.89 18.71
C ILE A 76 -13.99 -5.53 17.26
N ASN A 77 -14.10 -4.25 16.91
CA ASN A 77 -13.79 -3.75 15.57
C ASN A 77 -12.28 -3.82 15.31
N LEU A 78 -11.88 -4.43 14.18
CA LEU A 78 -10.48 -4.64 13.79
C LEU A 78 -9.90 -3.52 12.91
N GLY A 79 -10.68 -2.48 12.60
CA GLY A 79 -10.27 -1.38 11.72
C GLY A 79 -10.80 -1.53 10.30
N ILE A 80 -10.55 -0.56 9.41
CA ILE A 80 -11.07 -0.62 8.04
C ILE A 80 -10.30 -1.68 7.24
N ALA A 81 -11.03 -2.62 6.66
CA ALA A 81 -10.48 -3.71 5.86
C ALA A 81 -10.25 -3.28 4.41
N CYS A 82 -11.23 -2.59 3.83
CA CYS A 82 -11.19 -2.10 2.47
C CYS A 82 -12.26 -1.03 2.22
N HIS A 83 -12.16 -0.37 1.07
CA HIS A 83 -13.14 0.60 0.59
C HIS A 83 -13.86 0.08 -0.65
N LEU A 84 -15.17 0.30 -0.72
CA LEU A 84 -15.92 0.12 -1.97
C LEU A 84 -15.45 1.17 -2.99
N ARG A 85 -15.43 0.79 -4.28
CA ARG A 85 -15.11 1.73 -5.35
C ARG A 85 -16.04 2.94 -5.32
N SER A 86 -15.51 4.11 -5.67
CA SER A 86 -16.26 5.37 -5.69
C SER A 86 -17.45 5.34 -6.64
N ASN A 87 -17.39 4.56 -7.70
CA ASN A 87 -18.45 4.34 -8.69
C ASN A 87 -19.20 3.02 -8.50
N PHE A 88 -19.09 2.36 -7.34
CA PHE A 88 -19.73 1.05 -7.13
C PHE A 88 -21.23 1.08 -7.43
N GLN A 89 -21.64 0.33 -8.45
CA GLN A 89 -23.03 0.08 -8.86
C GLN A 89 -23.20 -1.44 -8.97
N GLY A 90 -23.84 -2.05 -7.96
CA GLY A 90 -24.01 -3.49 -7.93
C GLY A 90 -24.67 -4.00 -6.67
N ILE A 91 -24.98 -5.29 -6.66
CA ILE A 91 -25.43 -6.04 -5.49
C ILE A 91 -24.20 -6.76 -4.91
N LEU A 92 -24.04 -6.70 -3.60
CA LEU A 92 -22.99 -7.44 -2.88
C LEU A 92 -23.59 -8.69 -2.26
N TYR A 93 -22.95 -9.82 -2.51
CA TYR A 93 -23.31 -11.11 -1.91
C TYR A 93 -22.31 -11.47 -0.83
N PRO A 94 -22.74 -11.66 0.43
CA PRO A 94 -21.84 -12.18 1.45
C PRO A 94 -21.57 -13.66 1.18
N CYS A 95 -20.30 -14.06 1.14
CA CYS A 95 -19.89 -15.44 0.98
C CYS A 95 -19.01 -15.88 2.16
N VAL A 96 -19.06 -17.16 2.50
CA VAL A 96 -18.12 -17.78 3.43
C VAL A 96 -17.39 -18.91 2.72
N GLY A 97 -16.07 -18.86 2.68
CA GLY A 97 -15.20 -19.89 2.09
C GLY A 97 -14.52 -20.73 3.16
N PHE A 98 -14.45 -22.04 2.90
CA PHE A 98 -13.71 -23.01 3.71
C PHE A 98 -12.61 -23.65 2.87
N ARG A 99 -11.41 -23.79 3.45
CA ARG A 99 -10.34 -24.61 2.84
C ARG A 99 -10.37 -26.06 3.31
N SER A 100 -10.87 -26.33 4.51
CA SER A 100 -10.89 -27.68 5.10
C SER A 100 -12.23 -28.39 4.86
N GLN A 101 -12.16 -29.71 4.64
CA GLN A 101 -13.35 -30.56 4.62
C GLN A 101 -13.88 -30.76 6.04
N GLY A 102 -15.20 -30.74 6.22
CA GLY A 102 -15.86 -31.01 7.50
C GLY A 102 -16.07 -29.81 8.42
N GLY A 103 -15.60 -28.61 8.04
CA GLY A 103 -15.90 -27.37 8.76
C GLY A 103 -17.39 -27.01 8.70
N SER A 104 -17.88 -26.36 9.77
CA SER A 104 -19.23 -25.78 9.78
C SER A 104 -19.21 -24.39 10.39
N VAL A 105 -20.09 -23.52 9.92
CA VAL A 105 -20.27 -22.16 10.45
C VAL A 105 -21.76 -21.92 10.66
N LYS A 106 -22.10 -21.23 11.76
CA LYS A 106 -23.44 -20.62 11.92
C LYS A 106 -23.36 -19.20 11.38
N VAL A 107 -24.14 -18.88 10.35
CA VAL A 107 -24.25 -17.54 9.80
C VAL A 107 -25.51 -16.83 10.30
N ASN A 108 -25.42 -15.52 10.50
CA ASN A 108 -26.55 -14.65 10.77
C ASN A 108 -26.46 -13.44 9.82
N PHE A 109 -27.33 -13.41 8.80
CA PHE A 109 -27.44 -12.30 7.85
C PHE A 109 -28.50 -11.27 8.30
N GLY A 110 -28.56 -10.97 9.59
CA GLY A 110 -29.45 -9.95 10.16
C GLY A 110 -30.79 -10.47 10.72
N ASN A 111 -30.95 -11.79 10.90
CA ASN A 111 -32.15 -12.39 11.49
C ASN A 111 -32.16 -12.33 13.02
N GLU A 112 -31.01 -12.39 13.66
CA GLU A 112 -30.85 -12.17 15.11
C GLU A 112 -30.18 -10.81 15.36
N MET A 113 -30.55 -10.12 16.44
CA MET A 113 -29.91 -8.84 16.82
C MET A 113 -28.40 -9.02 16.95
N PHE A 114 -27.67 -8.09 16.35
CA PHE A 114 -26.22 -8.09 16.37
C PHE A 114 -25.70 -7.85 17.80
N LYS A 115 -24.84 -8.73 18.31
CA LYS A 115 -24.42 -8.78 19.71
C LYS A 115 -23.41 -7.66 20.01
N TYR A 116 -23.89 -6.45 20.32
CA TYR A 116 -23.10 -5.30 20.80
C TYR A 116 -23.78 -4.61 22.00
N TYR A 117 -22.98 -4.20 22.99
CA TYR A 117 -23.38 -3.27 24.06
C TYR A 117 -23.41 -1.83 23.49
N ALA A 118 -24.39 -1.02 23.91
CA ALA A 118 -24.54 0.37 23.46
C ALA A 118 -23.29 1.20 23.83
N MET A 119 -22.73 1.90 22.83
CA MET A 119 -21.55 2.77 22.97
C MET A 119 -21.75 3.85 24.04
N THR A 120 -20.75 4.07 24.91
CA THR A 120 -20.76 5.19 25.86
C THR A 120 -20.39 6.51 25.16
N ASN A 121 -20.70 7.67 25.75
CA ASN A 121 -20.32 8.98 25.17
C ASN A 121 -18.80 9.17 25.04
N GLU A 122 -18.02 8.51 25.89
CA GLU A 122 -16.57 8.51 25.82
C GLU A 122 -16.06 7.64 24.64
N ASP A 123 -16.73 6.50 24.40
CA ASP A 123 -16.53 5.69 23.19
C ASP A 123 -16.92 6.46 21.92
N ILE A 124 -17.99 7.26 21.96
CA ILE A 124 -18.43 8.11 20.85
C ILE A 124 -17.39 9.20 20.55
N ASN A 125 -16.83 9.86 21.57
CA ASN A 125 -15.79 10.88 21.38
C ASN A 125 -14.46 10.27 20.89
N LYS A 126 -14.03 9.14 21.46
CA LYS A 126 -12.83 8.43 21.03
C LYS A 126 -13.00 7.86 19.61
N LYS A 127 -14.19 7.36 19.27
CA LYS A 127 -14.57 6.95 17.91
C LYS A 127 -14.64 8.13 16.96
N SER A 128 -15.09 9.30 17.39
CA SER A 128 -15.15 10.51 16.56
C SER A 128 -13.75 11.04 16.25
N MET A 129 -12.85 11.07 17.23
CA MET A 129 -11.42 11.34 16.98
C MET A 129 -10.78 10.27 16.09
N ASN A 130 -10.98 8.98 16.39
CA ASN A 130 -10.40 7.91 15.59
C ASN A 130 -10.96 7.89 14.17
N ALA A 131 -12.26 8.17 13.99
CA ALA A 131 -12.88 8.27 12.67
C ALA A 131 -12.32 9.47 11.89
N LEU A 132 -12.10 10.61 12.56
CA LEU A 132 -11.46 11.77 11.93
C LEU A 132 -10.01 11.46 11.56
N ILE A 133 -9.24 10.83 12.45
CA ILE A 133 -7.85 10.40 12.19
C ILE A 133 -7.81 9.39 11.03
N LEU A 134 -8.71 8.41 11.01
CA LEU A 134 -8.83 7.41 9.94
C LEU A 134 -9.30 8.04 8.62
N GLU A 135 -10.17 9.05 8.64
CA GLU A 135 -10.57 9.81 7.45
C GLU A 135 -9.39 10.61 6.89
N TYR A 136 -8.62 11.28 7.75
CA TYR A 136 -7.40 11.96 7.34
C TYR A 136 -6.35 10.98 6.83
N GLN A 137 -6.15 9.83 7.49
CA GLN A 137 -5.24 8.79 7.03
C GLN A 137 -5.68 8.21 5.69
N GLY A 138 -6.97 7.88 5.52
CA GLY A 138 -7.51 7.38 4.26
C GLY A 138 -7.36 8.39 3.12
N LYS A 139 -7.60 9.68 3.38
CA LYS A 139 -7.34 10.76 2.42
C LYS A 139 -5.84 10.87 2.10
N VAL A 140 -4.97 10.81 3.10
CA VAL A 140 -3.52 10.87 2.92
C VAL A 140 -3.03 9.65 2.12
N TYR A 141 -3.48 8.44 2.43
CA TYR A 141 -3.15 7.23 1.69
C TYR A 141 -3.72 7.25 0.27
N SER A 142 -4.93 7.78 0.06
CA SER A 142 -5.50 7.97 -1.28
C SER A 142 -4.66 8.95 -2.10
N ILE A 143 -4.29 10.09 -1.51
CA ILE A 143 -3.45 11.10 -2.16
C ILE A 143 -2.06 10.52 -2.47
N ILE A 144 -1.45 9.80 -1.52
CA ILE A 144 -0.15 9.15 -1.72
C ILE A 144 -0.26 8.07 -2.81
N GLY A 145 -1.29 7.25 -2.79
CA GLY A 145 -1.50 6.20 -3.79
C GLY A 145 -1.78 6.74 -5.19
N GLU A 146 -2.59 7.79 -5.32
CA GLU A 146 -2.81 8.50 -6.58
C GLU A 146 -1.50 9.13 -7.09
N TYR A 147 -0.71 9.71 -6.19
CA TYR A 147 0.60 10.27 -6.51
C TYR A 147 1.58 9.18 -6.98
N GLU A 148 1.64 8.05 -6.30
CA GLU A 148 2.47 6.90 -6.69
C GLU A 148 2.07 6.34 -8.06
N ASN A 149 0.76 6.18 -8.32
CA ASN A 149 0.26 5.72 -9.61
C ASN A 149 0.60 6.70 -10.74
N MET A 150 0.48 8.01 -10.49
CA MET A 150 0.89 9.05 -11.44
C MET A 150 2.39 8.97 -11.74
N LEU A 151 3.23 8.80 -10.72
CA LEU A 151 4.69 8.64 -10.88
C LEU A 151 5.03 7.39 -11.70
N VAL A 152 4.37 6.26 -11.44
CA VAL A 152 4.56 5.01 -12.20
C VAL A 152 4.17 5.19 -13.67
N SER A 153 3.05 5.86 -13.95
CA SER A 153 2.61 6.14 -15.33
C SER A 153 3.64 7.00 -16.07
N LEU A 154 4.11 8.08 -15.44
CA LEU A 154 5.12 8.97 -16.03
C LEU A 154 6.43 8.21 -16.33
N ILE A 155 6.88 7.35 -15.42
CA ILE A 155 8.07 6.51 -15.63
C ILE A 155 7.88 5.57 -16.82
N ASN A 156 6.69 4.99 -16.98
CA ASN A 156 6.40 4.09 -18.09
C ASN A 156 6.45 4.83 -19.44
N ASP A 157 5.88 6.03 -19.50
CA ASP A 157 5.91 6.85 -20.72
C ASP A 157 7.34 7.30 -21.08
N LEU A 158 8.13 7.71 -20.08
CA LEU A 158 9.55 8.03 -20.27
C LEU A 158 10.35 6.80 -20.73
N THR A 159 10.01 5.62 -20.22
CA THR A 159 10.67 4.36 -20.62
C THR A 159 10.41 4.04 -22.08
N LYS A 160 9.16 4.14 -22.54
CA LYS A 160 8.82 3.98 -23.96
C LYS A 160 9.47 5.04 -24.84
N SER A 161 9.66 6.26 -24.34
CA SER A 161 10.40 7.31 -25.07
C SER A 161 11.87 6.92 -25.25
N LEU A 162 12.52 6.49 -24.17
CA LEU A 162 13.94 6.09 -24.15
C LEU A 162 14.21 4.77 -24.91
N GLU A 163 13.21 3.93 -25.13
CA GLU A 163 13.32 2.79 -26.06
C GLU A 163 13.50 3.26 -27.52
N LYS A 164 12.93 4.42 -27.89
CA LYS A 164 13.06 5.00 -29.23
C LYS A 164 14.31 5.86 -29.36
N GLU A 165 14.56 6.70 -28.35
CA GLU A 165 15.68 7.65 -28.31
C GLU A 165 16.45 7.50 -27.01
N SER A 166 17.31 6.49 -26.96
CA SER A 166 17.93 6.05 -25.70
C SER A 166 18.92 7.03 -25.05
N ASN A 167 19.38 8.04 -25.78
CA ASN A 167 20.32 9.05 -25.30
C ASN A 167 19.68 10.44 -25.09
N ASN A 168 18.35 10.52 -25.03
CA ASN A 168 17.71 11.79 -24.75
C ASN A 168 17.93 12.20 -23.28
N THR A 169 18.70 13.26 -23.08
CA THR A 169 19.20 13.71 -21.77
C THR A 169 18.09 14.27 -20.89
N PHE A 170 17.03 14.84 -21.49
CA PHE A 170 15.88 15.36 -20.75
C PHE A 170 15.09 14.23 -20.09
N GLU A 171 14.69 13.20 -20.85
CA GLU A 171 13.95 12.07 -20.28
C GLU A 171 14.81 11.23 -19.32
N LEU A 172 16.12 11.07 -19.56
CA LEU A 172 17.02 10.43 -18.58
C LEU A 172 17.05 11.21 -17.26
N SER A 173 17.20 12.54 -17.32
CA SER A 173 17.19 13.41 -16.15
C SER A 173 15.87 13.31 -15.37
N TYR A 174 14.75 13.37 -16.09
CA TYR A 174 13.42 13.32 -15.50
C TYR A 174 13.14 11.96 -14.88
N ARG A 175 13.42 10.86 -15.60
CA ARG A 175 13.19 9.49 -15.11
C ARG A 175 14.08 9.16 -13.91
N GLY A 176 15.35 9.56 -13.95
CA GLY A 176 16.27 9.43 -12.82
C GLY A 176 15.76 10.15 -11.57
N LYS A 177 15.27 11.39 -11.71
CA LYS A 177 14.65 12.14 -10.60
C LYS A 177 13.39 11.47 -10.06
N LEU A 178 12.52 10.95 -10.94
CA LEU A 178 11.30 10.24 -10.50
C LEU A 178 11.65 8.96 -9.76
N TYR A 179 12.61 8.17 -10.24
CA TYR A 179 13.10 7.00 -9.53
C TYR A 179 13.69 7.35 -8.16
N PHE A 180 14.43 8.46 -8.05
CA PHE A 180 14.94 8.96 -6.78
C PHE A 180 13.81 9.28 -5.79
N ILE A 181 12.77 10.00 -6.22
CA ILE A 181 11.59 10.34 -5.40
C ILE A 181 10.87 9.07 -4.94
N MET A 182 10.79 8.04 -5.79
CA MET A 182 10.20 6.74 -5.44
C MET A 182 11.12 5.84 -4.60
N GLY A 183 12.32 6.29 -4.22
CA GLY A 183 13.30 5.48 -3.49
C GLY A 183 13.93 4.34 -4.29
N LYS A 184 13.73 4.29 -5.61
CA LYS A 184 14.32 3.29 -6.52
C LYS A 184 15.72 3.71 -6.92
N TYR A 185 16.61 3.81 -5.94
CA TYR A 185 17.92 4.44 -6.08
C TYR A 185 18.84 3.76 -7.11
N ASP A 186 18.80 2.42 -7.24
CA ASP A 186 19.62 1.72 -8.24
C ASP A 186 19.24 2.13 -9.68
N LYS A 187 17.93 2.23 -9.97
CA LYS A 187 17.44 2.67 -11.28
C LYS A 187 17.73 4.13 -11.55
N ALA A 188 17.57 4.98 -10.52
CA ALA A 188 17.94 6.38 -10.60
C ALA A 188 19.44 6.53 -10.90
N PHE A 189 20.28 5.75 -10.24
CA PHE A 189 21.73 5.79 -10.42
C PHE A 189 22.14 5.44 -11.86
N GLU A 190 21.50 4.43 -12.47
CA GLU A 190 21.74 4.02 -13.85
C GLU A 190 21.44 5.16 -14.84
N ASP A 191 20.23 5.74 -14.77
CA ASP A 191 19.82 6.84 -15.65
C ASP A 191 20.71 8.08 -15.48
N LEU A 192 21.04 8.45 -14.25
CA LEU A 192 21.86 9.62 -13.96
C LEU A 192 23.33 9.40 -14.36
N THR A 193 23.82 8.16 -14.29
CA THR A 193 25.17 7.82 -14.78
C THR A 193 25.23 7.92 -16.29
N ARG A 194 24.26 7.35 -16.99
CA ARG A 194 24.16 7.48 -18.45
C ARG A 194 24.04 8.94 -18.88
N LEU A 195 23.26 9.75 -18.14
CA LEU A 195 23.17 11.18 -18.38
C LEU A 195 24.53 11.87 -18.22
N LEU A 196 25.32 11.53 -17.21
CA LEU A 196 26.67 12.10 -17.01
C LEU A 196 27.72 11.60 -18.02
N GLU A 197 27.48 10.47 -18.68
CA GLU A 197 28.30 10.04 -19.82
C GLU A 197 28.07 10.93 -21.06
N ILE A 198 26.85 11.46 -21.22
CA ILE A 198 26.46 12.33 -22.34
C ILE A 198 26.74 13.81 -22.02
N GLU A 199 26.38 14.25 -20.81
CA GLU A 199 26.54 15.62 -20.30
C GLU A 199 27.30 15.59 -18.96
N PRO A 200 28.65 15.57 -18.98
CA PRO A 200 29.47 15.41 -17.77
C PRO A 200 29.28 16.48 -16.69
N ASP A 201 28.82 17.67 -17.08
CA ASP A 201 28.60 18.82 -16.22
C ASP A 201 27.11 19.05 -15.89
N ASN A 202 26.23 18.08 -16.17
CA ASN A 202 24.80 18.21 -15.85
C ASN A 202 24.59 18.29 -14.32
N THR A 203 24.20 19.46 -13.83
CA THR A 203 24.11 19.74 -12.39
C THR A 203 23.01 18.94 -11.69
N ILE A 204 21.93 18.60 -12.41
CA ILE A 204 20.86 17.74 -11.89
C ILE A 204 21.40 16.34 -11.65
N ALA A 205 22.10 15.78 -12.63
CA ALA A 205 22.65 14.44 -12.54
C ALA A 205 23.73 14.34 -11.46
N LEU A 206 24.66 15.29 -11.40
CA LEU A 206 25.68 15.38 -10.35
C LEU A 206 25.04 15.45 -8.95
N ARG A 207 24.01 16.28 -8.79
CA ARG A 207 23.30 16.41 -7.51
C ARG A 207 22.65 15.10 -7.08
N TYR A 208 21.76 14.54 -7.90
CA TYR A 208 20.99 13.36 -7.49
C TYR A 208 21.88 12.10 -7.38
N ARG A 209 22.87 11.93 -8.25
CA ARG A 209 23.81 10.80 -8.13
C ARG A 209 24.70 10.93 -6.90
N GLY A 210 25.19 12.14 -6.61
CA GLY A 210 25.91 12.44 -5.38
C GLY A 210 25.09 12.15 -4.12
N GLU A 211 23.79 12.47 -4.15
CA GLU A 211 22.85 12.18 -3.06
C GLU A 211 22.59 10.68 -2.87
N ILE A 212 22.38 9.96 -3.98
CA ILE A 212 22.23 8.49 -3.96
C ILE A 212 23.48 7.84 -3.37
N ASN A 213 24.67 8.24 -3.81
CA ASN A 213 25.94 7.73 -3.30
C ASN A 213 26.05 7.99 -1.79
N TYR A 214 25.66 9.17 -1.30
CA TYR A 214 25.64 9.47 0.13
C TYR A 214 24.69 8.54 0.91
N ILE A 215 23.45 8.36 0.42
CA ILE A 215 22.44 7.47 1.03
C ILE A 215 22.94 6.01 1.06
N MET A 216 23.62 5.57 0.00
CA MET A 216 24.23 4.24 -0.11
C MET A 216 25.56 4.10 0.66
N LYS A 217 25.99 5.14 1.39
CA LYS A 217 27.26 5.19 2.14
C LYS A 217 28.52 5.06 1.26
N ARG A 218 28.39 5.40 -0.03
CA ARG A 218 29.48 5.51 -1.02
C ARG A 218 30.05 6.93 -0.98
N TYR A 219 30.71 7.24 0.13
CA TYR A 219 31.09 8.62 0.47
C TYR A 219 32.13 9.22 -0.49
N ASN A 220 33.08 8.41 -0.99
CA ASN A 220 34.10 8.87 -1.94
C ASN A 220 33.50 9.19 -3.32
N GLU A 221 32.52 8.41 -3.75
CA GLU A 221 31.81 8.66 -5.01
C GLU A 221 30.89 9.87 -4.89
N SER A 222 30.25 10.04 -3.73
CA SER A 222 29.46 11.22 -3.41
C SER A 222 30.29 12.50 -3.42
N ILE A 223 31.47 12.51 -2.78
CA ILE A 223 32.33 13.71 -2.72
C ILE A 223 32.80 14.12 -4.12
N ASN A 224 33.11 13.16 -5.01
CA ASN A 224 33.51 13.44 -6.38
C ASN A 224 32.42 14.19 -7.17
N ASP A 225 31.17 13.75 -7.07
CA ASP A 225 30.04 14.41 -7.73
C ASP A 225 29.73 15.78 -7.12
N VAL A 226 29.81 15.88 -5.79
CA VAL A 226 29.59 17.13 -5.05
C VAL A 226 30.66 18.17 -5.36
N GLU A 227 31.93 17.78 -5.48
CA GLU A 227 33.02 18.68 -5.86
C GLU A 227 32.85 19.23 -7.27
N LYS A 228 32.47 18.38 -8.23
CA LYS A 228 32.13 18.84 -9.59
C LYS A 228 30.97 19.81 -9.56
N LEU A 229 29.90 19.50 -8.82
CA LEU A 229 28.75 20.37 -8.68
C LEU A 229 29.13 21.73 -8.07
N LEU A 230 29.98 21.76 -7.04
CA LEU A 230 30.43 23.01 -6.41
C LEU A 230 31.37 23.83 -7.31
N ARG A 231 32.07 23.22 -8.28
CA ARG A 231 32.81 23.98 -9.30
C ARG A 231 31.88 24.73 -10.24
N ILE A 232 30.73 24.15 -10.58
CA ILE A 232 29.74 24.73 -11.50
C ILE A 232 28.80 25.70 -10.76
N GLU A 233 28.33 25.30 -9.58
CA GLU A 233 27.43 26.07 -8.71
C GLU A 233 28.05 26.28 -7.32
N PRO A 234 29.00 27.24 -7.17
CA PRO A 234 29.71 27.46 -5.91
C PRO A 234 28.83 27.86 -4.72
N ASN A 235 27.57 28.23 -4.97
CA ASN A 235 26.59 28.62 -3.96
C ASN A 235 25.51 27.58 -3.69
N ASN A 236 25.62 26.38 -4.26
CA ASN A 236 24.66 25.31 -4.02
C ASN A 236 24.66 24.89 -2.53
N ILE A 237 23.58 25.21 -1.82
CA ILE A 237 23.45 25.02 -0.37
C ILE A 237 23.53 23.54 0.01
N TRP A 238 22.85 22.68 -0.76
CA TRP A 238 22.85 21.24 -0.53
C TRP A 238 24.25 20.66 -0.69
N ALA A 239 24.94 21.00 -1.77
CA ALA A 239 26.28 20.51 -2.07
C ALA A 239 27.30 20.92 -0.98
N LYS A 240 27.24 22.18 -0.51
CA LYS A 240 28.09 22.64 0.62
C LYS A 240 27.84 21.83 1.90
N LYS A 241 26.57 21.54 2.20
CA LYS A 241 26.20 20.77 3.40
C LYS A 241 26.71 19.34 3.32
N VAL A 242 26.50 18.66 2.20
CA VAL A 242 26.98 17.29 1.98
C VAL A 242 28.51 17.23 1.98
N TYR A 243 29.18 18.17 1.32
CA TYR A 243 30.64 18.26 1.31
C TYR A 243 31.23 18.31 2.72
N LYS A 244 30.64 19.13 3.60
CA LYS A 244 31.05 19.23 5.01
C LYS A 244 30.81 17.92 5.76
N LEU A 245 29.60 17.35 5.64
CA LEU A 245 29.23 16.11 6.33
C LEU A 245 30.13 14.92 5.94
N VAL A 246 30.47 14.81 4.66
CA VAL A 246 31.29 13.69 4.16
C VAL A 246 32.76 13.84 4.54
N LYS A 247 33.30 15.07 4.60
CA LYS A 247 34.68 15.29 5.05
C LYS A 247 34.93 15.08 6.55
N GLU A 248 33.86 15.06 7.34
CA GLU A 248 33.92 14.83 8.79
C GLU A 248 33.83 13.34 9.18
N LEU A 249 33.59 12.44 8.20
CA LEU A 249 33.52 10.98 8.37
C LEU A 249 34.85 10.31 8.03
#